data_AF-A0A929ZG20-F1
#
_entry.id   AF-A0A929ZG20-F1
#
_cell.length_a   1.000
_cell.length_b   1.000
_cell.length_c   1.000
_cell.angle_alpha   90.00
_cell.angle_beta   90.00
_cell.angle_gamma   90.00
#
_symmetry.space_group_name_H-M   'P 1'
#
loop_
_entity.id
_entity.type
_entity.pdbx_description
1 polymer ?
#
loop_
_entity_poly.entity_id
_entity_poly.type
_entity_poly.pdbx_seq_one_letter_code
_entity_poly.pdbx_strand_id
1 'polypeptide(L)'
;SFPTEMLGWLVHACALSVRDALSPRLTPLGHTVSLKWPNDVLVDGARKVCGILAQLAPASSPFTTSAILGYGINIAQDADHLATPQATSLYVEGDAEAGADPTSVSHTLLAQILTGLDSRIQGLVTHGNAQDCGLADEAANALPLLGTRIALAKPTDPNGHPVMEGVALGLSPTGSLLVRTDDGRTHDINAGDILATGIPLTTVHDTKEKRANN
;
A
#
# COMPACT_ATOMS: atom_id res chain seq x y z
N SER A 1 -17.68 -13.16 -11.35
CA SER A 1 -16.23 -13.38 -11.18
C SER A 1 -15.50 -12.27 -11.91
N PHE A 2 -14.22 -12.06 -11.61
CA PHE A 2 -13.34 -11.16 -12.35
C PHE A 2 -12.09 -11.92 -12.82
N PRO A 3 -11.32 -11.41 -13.80
CA PRO A 3 -10.13 -12.08 -14.33
C PRO A 3 -9.04 -12.30 -13.28
N THR A 4 -8.29 -13.40 -13.36
CA THR A 4 -7.24 -13.72 -12.38
C THR A 4 -6.10 -12.70 -12.36
N GLU A 5 -5.86 -11.96 -13.44
CA GLU A 5 -4.91 -10.85 -13.45
C GLU A 5 -5.28 -9.71 -12.48
N MET A 6 -6.55 -9.61 -12.06
CA MET A 6 -6.99 -8.59 -11.10
C MET A 6 -6.80 -9.02 -9.64
N LEU A 7 -6.27 -10.21 -9.36
CA LEU A 7 -6.04 -10.68 -7.99
C LEU A 7 -5.07 -9.76 -7.22
N GLY A 8 -4.15 -9.08 -7.91
CA GLY A 8 -3.26 -8.09 -7.32
C GLY A 8 -4.00 -6.87 -6.75
N TRP A 9 -5.21 -6.58 -7.22
CA TRP A 9 -6.04 -5.49 -6.67
C TRP A 9 -6.72 -5.83 -5.34
N LEU A 10 -6.77 -7.11 -4.95
CA LEU A 10 -7.37 -7.50 -3.68
C LEU A 10 -6.61 -6.89 -2.49
N VAL A 11 -5.27 -6.85 -2.52
CA VAL A 11 -4.49 -6.25 -1.43
C VAL A 11 -4.74 -4.75 -1.33
N HIS A 12 -4.88 -4.05 -2.45
CA HIS A 12 -5.22 -2.62 -2.49
C HIS A 12 -6.63 -2.36 -1.95
N ALA A 13 -7.61 -3.18 -2.34
CA ALA A 13 -8.97 -3.09 -1.81
C ALA A 13 -9.00 -3.30 -0.29
N CYS A 14 -8.21 -4.25 0.23
CA CYS A 14 -8.06 -4.46 1.68
C CYS A 14 -7.45 -3.22 2.35
N ALA A 15 -6.35 -2.72 1.79
CA ALA A 15 -5.60 -1.59 2.35
C ALA A 15 -6.45 -0.31 2.41
N LEU A 16 -7.17 0.00 1.33
CA LEU A 16 -8.09 1.13 1.27
C LEU A 16 -9.25 0.97 2.27
N SER A 17 -9.80 -0.23 2.40
CA SER A 17 -10.88 -0.49 3.37
C SER A 17 -10.43 -0.30 4.82
N VAL A 18 -9.19 -0.67 5.15
CA VAL A 18 -8.59 -0.40 6.46
C VAL A 18 -8.32 1.09 6.64
N ARG A 19 -7.70 1.75 5.66
CA ARG A 19 -7.47 3.20 5.68
C ARG A 19 -8.76 3.96 5.97
N ASP A 20 -9.83 3.63 5.28
CA ASP A 20 -11.12 4.30 5.41
C ASP A 20 -11.79 4.01 6.76
N ALA A 21 -11.62 2.81 7.33
CA ALA A 21 -12.11 2.50 8.67
C ALA A 21 -11.35 3.24 9.78
N LEU A 22 -10.04 3.44 9.61
CA LEU A 22 -9.19 4.15 10.59
C LEU A 22 -9.32 5.67 10.48
N SER A 23 -9.55 6.21 9.28
CA SER A 23 -9.54 7.66 9.03
C SER A 23 -10.53 8.46 9.90
N PRO A 24 -11.79 8.03 10.12
CA PRO A 24 -12.73 8.74 10.99
C PRO A 24 -12.30 8.84 12.45
N ARG A 25 -11.43 7.93 12.92
CA ARG A 25 -10.89 7.94 14.29
C ARG A 25 -9.66 8.83 14.42
N LEU A 26 -8.81 8.84 13.39
CA LEU A 26 -7.51 9.52 13.42
C LEU A 26 -7.56 10.97 12.90
N THR A 27 -8.43 11.28 11.94
CA THR A 27 -8.55 12.63 11.38
C THR A 27 -8.94 13.69 12.43
N PRO A 28 -9.90 13.45 13.34
CA PRO A 28 -10.23 14.41 14.41
C PRO A 28 -9.07 14.67 15.38
N LEU A 29 -8.10 13.77 15.45
CA LEU A 29 -6.89 13.88 16.27
C LEU A 29 -5.76 14.62 15.53
N GLY A 30 -5.99 15.04 14.28
CA GLY A 30 -5.00 15.75 13.46
C GLY A 30 -4.07 14.84 12.65
N HIS A 31 -4.37 13.53 12.60
CA HIS A 31 -3.56 12.55 11.88
C HIS A 31 -4.10 12.27 10.48
N THR A 32 -3.19 11.87 9.59
CA THR A 32 -3.51 11.38 8.25
C THR A 32 -3.29 9.88 8.14
N VAL A 33 -4.10 9.21 7.31
CA VAL A 33 -3.96 7.77 7.05
C VAL A 33 -3.66 7.53 5.57
N SER A 34 -2.58 6.83 5.30
CA SER A 34 -2.04 6.58 3.97
C SER A 34 -1.63 5.11 3.81
N LEU A 35 -1.33 4.71 2.59
CA LEU A 35 -0.84 3.38 2.28
C LEU A 35 0.65 3.42 1.98
N LYS A 36 1.34 2.35 2.33
CA LYS A 36 2.66 2.04 1.80
C LYS A 36 2.55 0.74 1.01
N TRP A 37 2.87 0.86 -0.28
CA TRP A 37 2.86 -0.29 -1.17
C TRP A 37 3.82 -1.38 -0.63
N PRO A 38 3.43 -2.67 -0.71
CA PRO A 38 2.18 -3.20 -1.24
C PRO A 38 1.06 -3.37 -0.19
N ASN A 39 1.37 -3.31 1.11
CA ASN A 39 0.53 -3.98 2.10
C ASN A 39 0.48 -3.33 3.49
N ASP A 40 0.98 -2.11 3.64
CA ASP A 40 1.03 -1.42 4.93
C ASP A 40 0.11 -0.21 4.95
N VAL A 41 -0.55 0.03 6.09
CA VAL A 41 -1.31 1.25 6.37
C VAL A 41 -0.54 2.07 7.40
N LEU A 42 -0.30 3.33 7.07
CA LEU A 42 0.54 4.24 7.83
C LEU A 42 -0.25 5.43 8.36
N VAL A 43 0.04 5.82 9.59
CA VAL A 43 -0.30 7.10 10.20
C VAL A 43 0.81 8.11 9.88
N ASP A 44 0.41 9.29 9.41
CA ASP A 44 1.29 10.39 9.02
C ASP A 44 2.42 9.98 8.06
N GLY A 45 2.12 9.03 7.18
CA GLY A 45 3.03 8.56 6.12
C GLY A 45 4.25 7.78 6.61
N ALA A 46 4.39 7.53 7.90
CA ALA A 46 5.61 6.93 8.47
C ALA A 46 5.36 5.83 9.50
N ARG A 47 4.31 5.96 10.33
CA ARG A 47 4.09 5.05 11.47
C ARG A 47 3.10 3.96 11.09
N LYS A 48 3.53 2.69 11.10
CA LYS A 48 2.72 1.55 10.67
C LYS A 48 1.69 1.15 11.72
N VAL A 49 0.41 1.25 11.38
CA VAL A 49 -0.72 0.83 12.24
C VAL A 49 -1.33 -0.49 11.79
N CYS A 50 -1.22 -0.83 10.50
CA CYS A 50 -1.69 -2.11 9.99
C CYS A 50 -0.73 -2.72 8.97
N GLY A 51 -0.59 -4.04 9.02
CA GLY A 51 0.00 -4.85 7.95
C GLY A 51 -1.04 -5.83 7.39
N ILE A 52 -1.03 -6.00 6.08
CA ILE A 52 -1.97 -6.85 5.34
C ILE A 52 -1.18 -7.99 4.68
N LEU A 53 -1.80 -9.16 4.61
CA LEU A 53 -1.26 -10.30 3.89
C LEU A 53 -2.34 -10.90 3.00
N ALA A 54 -2.12 -10.89 1.68
CA ALA A 54 -2.97 -11.56 0.72
C ALA A 54 -2.24 -12.78 0.18
N GLN A 55 -2.86 -13.95 0.30
CA GLN A 55 -2.31 -15.22 -0.20
C GLN A 55 -3.37 -15.94 -1.02
N LEU A 56 -2.98 -16.52 -2.15
CA LEU A 56 -3.84 -17.45 -2.86
C LEU A 56 -3.81 -18.80 -2.13
N ALA A 57 -4.98 -19.32 -1.81
CA ALA A 57 -5.10 -20.68 -1.30
C ALA A 57 -4.78 -21.67 -2.43
N PRO A 58 -4.23 -22.86 -2.10
CA PRO A 58 -4.06 -23.93 -3.07
C PRO A 58 -5.38 -24.18 -3.82
N ALA A 59 -5.30 -24.26 -5.15
CA ALA A 59 -6.47 -24.51 -5.97
C ALA A 59 -7.07 -25.88 -5.63
N SER A 60 -8.32 -25.88 -5.16
CA SER A 60 -9.09 -27.11 -4.95
C SER A 60 -9.83 -27.57 -6.22
N SER A 61 -9.90 -26.70 -7.23
CA SER A 61 -10.53 -26.93 -8.53
C SER A 61 -9.97 -25.95 -9.57
N PRO A 62 -9.88 -26.32 -10.86
CA PRO A 62 -9.45 -25.41 -11.93
C PRO A 62 -10.41 -24.24 -12.17
N PHE A 63 -11.62 -24.30 -11.60
CA PHE A 63 -12.66 -23.30 -11.77
C PHE A 63 -12.78 -22.32 -10.60
N THR A 64 -12.04 -22.53 -9.51
CA THR A 64 -12.15 -21.69 -8.31
C THR A 64 -10.78 -21.30 -7.78
N THR A 65 -10.55 -20.00 -7.71
CA THR A 65 -9.44 -19.40 -6.98
C THR A 65 -9.97 -18.84 -5.67
N SER A 66 -9.29 -19.15 -4.56
CA SER A 66 -9.60 -18.57 -3.25
C SER A 66 -8.42 -17.73 -2.78
N ALA A 67 -8.71 -16.58 -2.20
CA ALA A 67 -7.72 -15.71 -1.57
C ALA A 67 -7.99 -15.66 -0.06
N ILE A 68 -6.92 -15.73 0.73
CA ILE A 68 -6.92 -15.54 2.17
C ILE A 68 -6.35 -14.16 2.44
N LEU A 69 -7.13 -13.33 3.13
CA LEU A 69 -6.81 -11.94 3.42
C LEU A 69 -6.63 -11.80 4.94
N GLY A 70 -5.39 -11.68 5.39
CA GLY A 70 -5.02 -11.47 6.78
C GLY A 70 -4.81 -9.98 7.08
N TYR A 71 -5.30 -9.55 8.25
CA TYR A 71 -5.17 -8.19 8.75
C TYR A 71 -4.52 -8.23 10.14
N GLY A 72 -3.41 -7.52 10.32
CA GLY A 72 -2.89 -7.20 11.64
C GLY A 72 -3.07 -5.71 11.88
N ILE A 73 -3.98 -5.32 12.77
CA ILE A 73 -4.25 -3.91 13.12
C ILE A 73 -3.88 -3.70 14.58
N ASN A 74 -3.02 -2.73 14.85
CA ASN A 74 -2.66 -2.34 16.21
C ASN A 74 -3.71 -1.37 16.75
N ILE A 75 -4.39 -1.77 17.83
CA ILE A 75 -5.52 -1.02 18.40
C ILE A 75 -5.13 -0.42 19.75
N ALA A 76 -4.85 -1.26 20.75
CA ALA A 76 -4.63 -0.83 22.13
C ALA A 76 -3.20 -1.00 22.66
N GLN A 77 -2.29 -1.53 21.84
CA GLN A 77 -0.90 -1.71 22.23
C GLN A 77 -0.29 -0.37 22.64
N ASP A 78 0.31 -0.30 23.82
CA ASP A 78 1.15 0.85 24.19
C ASP A 78 2.49 0.81 23.42
N ALA A 79 3.26 1.90 23.54
CA ALA A 79 4.51 2.07 22.81
C ALA A 79 5.57 0.99 23.10
N ASP A 80 5.58 0.42 24.31
CA ASP A 80 6.59 -0.56 24.75
C ASP A 80 6.30 -1.98 24.22
N HIS A 81 5.06 -2.24 23.80
CA HIS A 81 4.62 -3.54 23.29
C HIS A 81 4.54 -3.62 21.76
N LEU A 82 4.97 -2.58 21.05
CA LEU A 82 4.99 -2.55 19.60
C LEU A 82 6.19 -3.31 19.03
N ALA A 83 5.96 -4.06 17.96
CA ALA A 83 6.95 -4.99 17.41
C ALA A 83 8.18 -4.31 16.77
N THR A 84 8.04 -3.06 16.32
CA THR A 84 9.13 -2.30 15.67
C THR A 84 9.06 -0.82 16.05
N PRO A 85 10.17 -0.07 15.95
CA PRO A 85 10.19 1.37 16.23
C PRO A 85 9.28 2.20 15.32
N GLN A 86 8.98 1.70 14.11
CA GLN A 86 8.08 2.37 13.17
C GLN A 86 6.61 1.95 13.36
N ALA A 87 6.31 0.98 14.21
CA ALA A 87 4.93 0.59 14.48
C ALA A 87 4.24 1.63 15.38
N THR A 88 2.92 1.70 15.28
CA THR A 88 2.03 2.46 16.16
C THR A 88 0.72 1.72 16.38
N SER A 89 -0.15 2.24 17.24
CA SER A 89 -1.52 1.75 17.48
C SER A 89 -2.49 2.92 17.53
N LEU A 90 -3.80 2.67 17.38
CA LEU A 90 -4.81 3.70 17.59
C LEU A 90 -4.66 4.39 18.97
N TYR A 91 -4.41 3.61 20.02
CA TYR A 91 -4.22 4.13 21.37
C TYR A 91 -2.99 5.05 21.49
N VAL A 92 -1.85 4.67 20.89
CA VAL A 92 -0.63 5.50 20.88
C VAL A 92 -0.84 6.80 20.11
N GLU A 93 -1.65 6.78 19.05
CA GLU A 93 -2.03 7.97 18.27
C GLU A 93 -3.15 8.81 18.93
N GLY A 94 -3.52 8.52 20.18
CA GLY A 94 -4.42 9.34 20.97
C GLY A 94 -5.91 8.95 20.89
N ASP A 95 -6.24 7.83 20.27
CA ASP A 95 -7.60 7.28 20.33
C ASP A 95 -7.86 6.67 21.72
N ALA A 96 -8.40 7.48 22.62
CA ALA A 96 -8.68 7.07 23.99
C ALA A 96 -9.68 5.90 24.07
N GLU A 97 -10.59 5.77 23.10
CA GLU A 97 -11.57 4.68 23.08
C GLU A 97 -10.89 3.34 22.74
N ALA A 98 -9.87 3.36 21.87
CA ALA A 98 -9.08 2.17 21.57
C ALA A 98 -8.39 1.59 22.81
N GLY A 99 -7.96 2.45 23.75
CA GLY A 99 -7.42 2.02 25.04
C GLY A 99 -8.49 1.60 26.05
N ALA A 100 -9.65 2.25 26.05
CA ALA A 100 -10.72 2.00 27.03
C ALA A 100 -11.56 0.75 26.71
N ASP A 101 -11.92 0.54 25.45
CA ASP A 101 -12.70 -0.61 24.98
C ASP A 101 -12.20 -1.12 23.62
N PRO A 102 -11.03 -1.78 23.59
CA PRO A 102 -10.46 -2.32 22.35
C PRO A 102 -11.38 -3.32 21.64
N THR A 103 -12.24 -4.03 22.37
CA THR A 103 -13.12 -5.04 21.78
C THR A 103 -14.21 -4.38 20.95
N SER A 104 -14.87 -3.35 21.50
CA SER A 104 -15.86 -2.57 20.76
C SER A 104 -15.24 -1.91 19.53
N VAL A 105 -14.07 -1.27 19.69
CA VAL A 105 -13.33 -0.66 18.57
C VAL A 105 -13.00 -1.69 17.50
N SER A 106 -12.51 -2.87 17.88
CA SER A 106 -12.20 -3.96 16.94
C SER A 106 -13.43 -4.39 16.13
N HIS A 107 -14.59 -4.53 16.77
CA HIS A 107 -15.83 -4.90 16.08
C HIS A 107 -16.30 -3.81 15.11
N THR A 108 -16.23 -2.53 15.50
CA THR A 108 -16.56 -1.42 14.61
C THR A 108 -15.64 -1.37 13.40
N LEU A 109 -14.33 -1.48 13.60
CA LEU A 109 -13.35 -1.51 12.51
C LEU A 109 -13.61 -2.70 11.58
N LEU A 110 -13.83 -3.90 12.12
CA LEU A 110 -14.10 -5.09 11.32
C LEU A 110 -15.34 -4.89 10.45
N ALA A 111 -16.45 -4.38 11.01
CA ALA A 111 -17.67 -4.12 10.25
C ALA A 111 -17.41 -3.13 9.10
N GLN A 112 -16.73 -2.02 9.38
CA GLN A 112 -16.40 -1.00 8.37
C GLN A 112 -15.48 -1.55 7.28
N ILE A 113 -14.45 -2.31 7.66
CA ILE A 113 -13.51 -2.95 6.72
C ILE A 113 -14.26 -3.92 5.81
N LEU A 114 -15.12 -4.78 6.36
CA LEU A 114 -15.88 -5.75 5.57
C LEU A 114 -16.85 -5.08 4.60
N THR A 115 -17.53 -4.01 5.02
CA THR A 115 -18.40 -3.21 4.14
C THR A 115 -17.61 -2.55 3.02
N GLY A 116 -16.48 -1.91 3.34
CA GLY A 116 -15.62 -1.27 2.34
C GLY A 116 -15.01 -2.27 1.35
N LEU A 117 -14.63 -3.45 1.83
CA LEU A 117 -14.04 -4.51 1.03
C LEU A 117 -15.08 -5.12 0.08
N ASP A 118 -16.28 -5.43 0.58
CA ASP A 118 -17.36 -5.97 -0.25
C ASP A 118 -17.69 -4.99 -1.37
N SER A 119 -17.86 -3.70 -1.07
CA SER A 119 -18.13 -2.68 -2.09
C SER A 119 -17.07 -2.65 -3.20
N ARG A 120 -15.78 -2.70 -2.84
CA ARG A 120 -14.67 -2.69 -3.82
C ARG A 120 -14.59 -3.97 -4.63
N ILE A 121 -14.82 -5.13 -4.00
CA ILE A 121 -14.88 -6.42 -4.70
C ILE A 121 -16.07 -6.45 -5.68
N GLN A 122 -17.25 -5.97 -5.27
CA GLN A 122 -18.40 -5.85 -6.17
C GLN A 122 -18.06 -4.93 -7.34
N GLY A 123 -17.40 -3.79 -7.08
CA GLY A 123 -16.91 -2.89 -8.11
C GLY A 123 -16.04 -3.59 -9.15
N LEU A 124 -15.03 -4.36 -8.70
CA LEU A 124 -14.17 -5.18 -9.56
C LEU A 124 -14.95 -6.24 -10.35
N VAL A 125 -15.91 -6.93 -9.71
CA VAL A 125 -16.75 -7.94 -10.38
C VAL A 125 -17.62 -7.31 -11.47
N THR A 126 -18.23 -6.16 -11.19
CA THR A 126 -19.16 -5.48 -12.11
C THR A 126 -18.44 -4.89 -13.33
N HIS A 127 -17.28 -4.26 -13.13
CA HIS A 127 -16.58 -3.54 -14.20
C HIS A 127 -15.47 -4.37 -14.86
N GLY A 128 -15.02 -5.44 -14.21
CA GLY A 128 -14.00 -6.35 -14.73
C GLY A 128 -12.56 -5.83 -14.66
N ASN A 129 -12.35 -4.58 -14.26
CA ASN A 129 -11.02 -4.00 -14.04
C ASN A 129 -11.05 -2.87 -12.99
N ALA A 130 -9.88 -2.57 -12.42
CA ALA A 130 -9.74 -1.61 -11.34
C ALA A 130 -9.82 -0.14 -11.75
N GLN A 131 -9.55 0.19 -13.01
CA GLN A 131 -9.64 1.57 -13.50
C GLN A 131 -11.10 1.99 -13.62
N ASP A 132 -11.92 1.16 -14.27
CA ASP A 132 -13.32 1.48 -14.55
C ASP A 132 -14.19 1.52 -13.29
N CYS A 133 -13.83 0.77 -12.24
CA CYS A 133 -14.50 0.88 -10.95
C CYS A 133 -13.90 1.95 -10.01
N GLY A 134 -12.87 2.69 -10.45
CA GLY A 134 -12.22 3.76 -9.69
C GLY A 134 -11.24 3.32 -8.61
N LEU A 135 -11.07 2.01 -8.39
CA LEU A 135 -10.16 1.47 -7.37
C LEU A 135 -8.70 1.85 -7.63
N ALA A 136 -8.28 1.90 -8.90
CA ALA A 136 -6.92 2.25 -9.27
C ALA A 136 -6.56 3.69 -8.88
N ASP A 137 -7.46 4.64 -9.15
CA ASP A 137 -7.28 6.05 -8.81
C ASP A 137 -7.30 6.25 -7.29
N GLU A 138 -8.20 5.55 -6.60
CA GLU A 138 -8.28 5.58 -5.14
C GLU A 138 -6.97 5.09 -4.50
N ALA A 139 -6.46 3.95 -4.96
CA ALA A 139 -5.20 3.37 -4.48
C ALA A 139 -4.01 4.29 -4.76
N ALA A 140 -3.92 4.85 -5.97
CA ALA A 140 -2.85 5.77 -6.34
C ALA A 140 -2.84 7.02 -5.46
N ASN A 141 -4.00 7.61 -5.19
CA ASN A 141 -4.13 8.79 -4.32
C ASN A 141 -3.77 8.51 -2.85
N ALA A 142 -3.88 7.25 -2.42
CA ALA A 142 -3.54 6.85 -1.06
C ALA A 142 -2.05 6.49 -0.87
N LEU A 143 -1.25 6.46 -1.95
CA LEU A 143 0.17 6.09 -1.94
C LEU A 143 1.07 7.35 -2.05
N PRO A 144 1.60 7.88 -0.94
CA PRO A 144 2.30 9.16 -0.91
C PRO A 144 3.69 9.12 -1.59
N LEU A 145 4.23 7.93 -1.86
CA LEU A 145 5.52 7.76 -2.51
C LEU A 145 5.43 7.73 -4.04
N LEU A 146 4.23 7.70 -4.63
CA LEU A 146 4.11 7.84 -6.08
C LEU A 146 4.63 9.22 -6.53
N GLY A 147 5.33 9.23 -7.66
CA GLY A 147 6.05 10.38 -8.18
C GLY A 147 7.39 10.68 -7.50
N THR A 148 7.75 9.94 -6.44
CA THR A 148 9.01 10.14 -5.71
C THR A 148 10.06 9.08 -6.06
N ARG A 149 11.32 9.34 -5.71
CA ARG A 149 12.38 8.34 -5.81
C ARG A 149 12.31 7.39 -4.61
N ILE A 150 12.33 6.10 -4.92
CA ILE A 150 12.27 5.00 -3.96
C ILE A 150 13.41 4.02 -4.21
N ALA A 151 13.67 3.20 -3.20
CA ALA A 151 14.52 2.02 -3.29
C ALA A 151 13.74 0.77 -2.90
N LEU A 152 14.01 -0.36 -3.54
CA LEU A 152 13.57 -1.66 -3.04
C LEU A 152 14.49 -2.10 -1.91
N ALA A 153 13.94 -2.28 -0.72
CA ALA A 153 14.71 -2.66 0.46
C ALA A 153 15.41 -4.01 0.31
N LYS A 154 14.84 -4.91 -0.49
CA LYS A 154 15.42 -6.21 -0.86
C LYS A 154 15.07 -6.56 -2.31
N PRO A 155 15.95 -7.27 -3.04
CA PRO A 155 17.29 -7.71 -2.60
C PRO A 155 18.28 -6.55 -2.41
N THR A 156 19.35 -6.78 -1.65
CA THR A 156 20.51 -5.87 -1.56
C THR A 156 21.74 -6.52 -2.19
N ASP A 157 22.68 -5.69 -2.66
CA ASP A 157 24.00 -6.14 -3.10
C ASP A 157 24.84 -6.67 -1.90
N PRO A 158 26.04 -7.22 -2.13
CA PRO A 158 26.92 -7.69 -1.05
C PRO A 158 27.36 -6.62 -0.05
N ASN A 159 27.22 -5.33 -0.39
CA ASN A 159 27.55 -4.19 0.47
C ASN A 159 26.32 -3.67 1.23
N GLY A 160 25.15 -4.27 1.05
CA GLY A 160 23.90 -3.87 1.69
C GLY A 160 23.16 -2.75 0.97
N HIS A 161 23.57 -2.35 -0.24
CA HIS A 161 22.86 -1.34 -1.01
C HIS A 161 21.66 -1.94 -1.76
N PRO A 162 20.54 -1.22 -1.90
CA PRO A 162 19.42 -1.63 -2.73
C PRO A 162 19.88 -2.01 -4.15
N VAL A 163 19.46 -3.17 -4.65
CA VAL A 163 19.79 -3.55 -6.04
C VAL A 163 18.98 -2.76 -7.08
N MET A 164 17.95 -2.04 -6.65
CA MET A 164 17.09 -1.26 -7.52
C MET A 164 16.61 0.02 -6.82
N GLU A 165 16.84 1.13 -7.50
CA GLU A 165 16.31 2.45 -7.16
C GLU A 165 15.70 3.11 -8.41
N GLY A 166 14.68 3.92 -8.21
CA GLY A 166 13.99 4.59 -9.32
C GLY A 166 12.81 5.42 -8.88
N VAL A 167 12.12 6.01 -9.84
CA VAL A 167 10.89 6.79 -9.59
C VAL A 167 9.69 5.87 -9.60
N ALA A 168 8.90 5.87 -8.53
CA ALA A 168 7.61 5.18 -8.49
C ALA A 168 6.61 5.92 -9.39
N LEU A 169 6.22 5.33 -10.52
CA LEU A 169 5.37 5.97 -11.52
C LEU A 169 3.88 5.84 -11.22
N GLY A 170 3.48 4.74 -10.58
CA GLY A 170 2.08 4.41 -10.37
C GLY A 170 1.89 2.92 -10.21
N LEU A 171 0.63 2.49 -10.34
CA LEU A 171 0.26 1.08 -10.33
C LEU A 171 0.00 0.62 -11.77
N SER A 172 0.40 -0.61 -12.09
CA SER A 172 0.08 -1.25 -13.37
C SER A 172 -1.40 -1.64 -13.40
N PRO A 173 -1.93 -2.08 -14.57
CA PRO A 173 -3.29 -2.63 -14.65
C PRO A 173 -3.54 -3.84 -13.74
N THR A 174 -2.51 -4.54 -13.26
CA THR A 174 -2.64 -5.68 -12.33
C THR A 174 -2.45 -5.30 -10.85
N GLY A 175 -2.13 -4.03 -10.56
CA GLY A 175 -1.91 -3.51 -9.22
C GLY A 175 -0.47 -3.61 -8.72
N SER A 176 0.48 -4.02 -9.56
CA SER A 176 1.91 -4.00 -9.24
C SER A 176 2.49 -2.58 -9.31
N LEU A 177 3.59 -2.31 -8.61
CA LEU A 177 4.22 -1.00 -8.62
C LEU A 177 5.10 -0.83 -9.86
N LEU A 178 4.90 0.25 -10.60
CA LEU A 178 5.73 0.62 -11.73
C LEU A 178 6.89 1.51 -11.27
N VAL A 179 8.12 1.08 -11.51
CA VAL A 179 9.34 1.82 -11.11
C VAL A 179 10.20 2.11 -12.33
N ARG A 180 10.58 3.37 -12.55
CA ARG A 180 11.52 3.75 -13.61
C ARG A 180 12.91 4.00 -13.05
N THR A 181 13.86 3.17 -13.47
CA THR A 181 15.30 3.27 -13.13
C THR A 181 15.99 4.38 -13.93
N ASP A 182 17.18 4.78 -13.49
CA ASP A 182 17.93 5.90 -14.10
C ASP A 182 18.40 5.61 -15.54
N ASP A 183 18.46 4.34 -15.94
CA ASP A 183 18.72 3.93 -17.33
C ASP A 183 17.47 4.04 -18.24
N GLY A 184 16.36 4.55 -17.72
CA GLY A 184 15.12 4.79 -18.44
C GLY A 184 14.19 3.57 -18.55
N ARG A 185 14.59 2.39 -18.06
CA ARG A 185 13.73 1.20 -18.07
C ARG A 185 12.63 1.30 -17.02
N THR A 186 11.45 0.79 -17.35
CA THR A 186 10.33 0.65 -16.41
C THR A 186 10.18 -0.81 -16.01
N HIS A 187 10.14 -1.03 -14.71
CA HIS A 187 10.02 -2.33 -14.07
C HIS A 187 8.65 -2.47 -13.39
N ASP A 188 8.08 -3.66 -13.51
CA ASP A 188 6.85 -4.08 -12.86
C ASP A 188 7.20 -4.88 -11.60
N ILE A 189 6.97 -4.31 -10.42
CA ILE A 189 7.33 -4.89 -9.13
C ILE A 189 6.08 -5.45 -8.47
N ASN A 190 6.04 -6.77 -8.30
CA ASN A 190 4.86 -7.49 -7.81
C ASN A 190 4.86 -7.72 -6.30
N ALA A 191 6.05 -7.69 -5.67
CA ALA A 191 6.22 -7.79 -4.23
C ALA A 191 7.56 -7.16 -3.82
N GLY A 192 7.64 -6.70 -2.58
CA GLY A 192 8.85 -6.10 -2.02
C GLY A 192 8.51 -5.08 -0.96
N ASP A 193 9.51 -4.66 -0.19
CA ASP A 193 9.38 -3.49 0.69
C ASP A 193 10.07 -2.30 0.02
N ILE A 194 9.45 -1.12 0.12
CA ILE A 194 9.96 0.12 -0.47
C ILE A 194 10.41 1.09 0.62
N LEU A 195 11.49 1.82 0.34
CA LEU A 195 11.99 2.88 1.19
C LEU A 195 12.00 4.17 0.40
N ALA A 196 11.57 5.27 1.02
CA ALA A 196 11.81 6.60 0.48
C ALA A 196 13.31 6.88 0.58
N THR A 197 13.97 7.19 -0.54
CA THR A 197 15.39 7.61 -0.52
C THR A 197 15.55 9.11 -0.31
N GLY A 198 14.43 9.86 -0.30
CA GLY A 198 14.42 11.28 0.07
C GLY A 198 15.09 12.19 -0.96
N ILE A 199 15.30 11.75 -2.20
CA ILE A 199 15.85 12.58 -3.29
C ILE A 199 14.71 12.99 -4.23
N PRO A 200 14.16 14.23 -4.14
CA PRO A 200 13.29 14.78 -5.16
C PRO A 200 14.04 14.89 -6.48
N LEU A 201 13.34 14.76 -7.61
CA LEU A 201 13.93 14.98 -8.93
C LEU A 201 14.54 16.38 -9.00
N THR A 202 15.87 16.48 -9.10
CA THR A 202 16.43 17.44 -10.05
C THR A 202 16.06 16.93 -11.42
N THR A 203 15.24 17.69 -12.14
CA THR A 203 14.98 17.48 -13.56
C THR A 203 16.33 17.33 -14.26
N VAL A 204 16.65 16.10 -14.67
CA VAL A 204 17.82 15.88 -15.52
C VAL A 204 17.54 16.61 -16.80
N HIS A 205 18.36 17.62 -17.07
CA HIS A 205 18.39 18.35 -18.32
C HIS A 205 18.37 17.36 -19.49
N ASP A 206 17.33 17.46 -20.30
CA ASP A 206 17.38 17.00 -21.67
C ASP A 206 18.47 17.82 -22.38
N THR A 207 19.65 17.22 -22.52
CA THR A 207 20.65 17.69 -23.49
C THR A 207 20.78 16.66 -24.59
N LYS A 208 19.70 16.47 -25.34
CA LYS A 208 19.83 16.50 -26.80
C LYS A 208 20.26 17.90 -27.23
N GLU A 209 21.57 18.19 -27.22
CA GLU A 209 22.20 19.15 -28.13
C GLU A 209 23.72 19.27 -27.88
N LYS A 210 24.50 18.55 -28.70
CA LYS A 210 25.60 19.10 -29.52
C LYS A 210 26.39 17.94 -30.16
N ARG A 211 25.77 17.35 -31.18
CA ARG A 211 26.52 17.07 -32.41
C ARG A 211 26.48 18.36 -33.23
N ALA A 212 27.46 19.22 -33.05
CA ALA A 212 27.80 20.26 -34.02
C ALA A 212 29.21 20.80 -33.75
N ASN A 213 30.05 20.54 -34.74
CA ASN A 213 31.23 21.30 -35.16
C ASN A 213 32.56 21.12 -34.43
N ASN A 214 33.48 20.52 -35.20
CA ASN A 214 34.91 20.78 -35.38
C ASN A 214 35.84 20.68 -34.17
#